data_AF-A0A7Z9LTI3-F1
#
_entry.id   AF-A0A7Z9LTI3-F1
#
_cell.length_a   1.000
_cell.length_b   1.000
_cell.length_c   1.000
_cell.angle_alpha   90.00
_cell.angle_beta   90.00
_cell.angle_gamma   90.00
#
_symmetry.space_group_name_H-M   'P 1'
#
loop_
_entity.id
_entity.type
_entity.pdbx_description
1 polymer ?
#
loop_
_entity_poly.entity_id
_entity_poly.type
_entity_poly.pdbx_seq_one_letter_code
_entity_poly.pdbx_strand_id
1 'polypeptide(L)'
;EGATDFGALITLQFQIQNAIEGVDRVSQFTRFGNKNLLDGSQGATGMGGNEELVFLKASAKTIASPLSGYEVDIDELPQRASLIEDLDDEDASGLQITLEEEDGAIIRVRNPEGASAAGFANRLQKAVFSANMNLDIRYDADDEELTIEHREYGFIKGFTITSNKEGVLVDDAYESVLFLGRDIEGTIDDEPAEGDGVILTGAYNNRKTSGLSVAFLGDSTGNAGSVTVAQHALKFQSGTNAEDQIVVALNSTHSTVLGRGVDNSSGFENLSQIRLTSTQEAIDAIRLVDEALDQLSSMRGQLGSVQKHTLETNISVLRSSAENLTAAESSIRDTDMALEMANFTKNQIITEAAAAAVAQANQTTTRVLRLLFNHNGQNHWSFFAHH
;
A
#
# COMPACT_ATOMS: atom_id res chain seq x y z
N GLU A 1 35.89 3.44 -33.19
CA GLU A 1 34.52 3.09 -32.75
C GLU A 1 33.90 4.08 -31.74
N GLY A 2 34.45 5.29 -31.52
CA GLY A 2 33.97 6.17 -30.43
C GLY A 2 32.80 7.12 -30.75
N ALA A 3 32.36 7.26 -32.01
CA ALA A 3 31.28 8.19 -32.37
C ALA A 3 29.88 7.54 -32.34
N THR A 4 29.81 6.22 -32.51
CA THR A 4 28.55 5.44 -32.45
C THR A 4 28.08 5.23 -31.02
N ASP A 5 29.02 5.13 -30.07
CA ASP A 5 28.72 4.90 -28.65
C ASP A 5 28.20 6.18 -27.97
N PHE A 6 28.86 7.33 -28.20
CA PHE A 6 28.42 8.61 -27.65
C PHE A 6 27.04 9.05 -28.19
N GLY A 7 26.77 8.84 -29.48
CA GLY A 7 25.44 9.11 -30.06
C GLY A 7 24.34 8.20 -29.51
N ALA A 8 24.68 6.93 -29.22
CA ALA A 8 23.75 6.00 -28.58
C ALA A 8 23.44 6.42 -27.13
N LEU A 9 24.45 6.79 -26.34
CA LEU A 9 24.26 7.27 -24.96
C LEU A 9 23.40 8.53 -24.89
N ILE A 10 23.61 9.51 -25.78
CA ILE A 10 22.74 10.69 -25.86
C ILE A 10 21.30 10.30 -26.19
N THR A 11 21.12 9.36 -27.12
CA THR A 11 19.78 8.88 -27.50
C THR A 11 19.08 8.20 -26.32
N LEU A 12 19.79 7.36 -25.56
CA LEU A 12 19.27 6.71 -24.35
C LEU A 12 18.93 7.73 -23.27
N GLN A 13 19.81 8.71 -23.02
CA GLN A 13 19.54 9.80 -22.07
C GLN A 13 18.25 10.55 -22.44
N PHE A 14 18.06 10.87 -23.72
CA PHE A 14 16.85 11.52 -24.21
C PHE A 14 15.60 10.64 -24.03
N GLN A 15 15.70 9.33 -24.27
CA GLN A 15 14.60 8.40 -24.05
C GLN A 15 14.20 8.33 -22.57
N ILE A 16 15.16 8.22 -21.66
CA ILE A 16 14.89 8.23 -20.21
C ILE A 16 14.25 9.55 -19.78
N GLN A 17 14.77 10.68 -20.25
CA GLN A 17 14.19 11.98 -19.90
C GLN A 17 12.74 12.10 -20.37
N ASN A 18 12.41 11.67 -21.60
CA ASN A 18 11.03 11.67 -22.08
C ASN A 18 10.11 10.73 -21.26
N ALA A 19 10.64 9.60 -20.79
CA ALA A 19 9.89 8.67 -19.95
C ALA A 19 9.59 9.31 -18.57
N ILE A 20 10.60 9.93 -17.94
CA ILE A 20 10.47 10.67 -16.68
C ILE A 20 9.45 11.82 -16.82
N GLU A 21 9.55 12.62 -17.88
CA GLU A 21 8.56 13.67 -18.17
C GLU A 21 7.16 13.09 -18.39
N GLY A 22 7.07 11.87 -18.93
CA GLY A 22 5.82 11.11 -19.02
C GLY A 22 5.22 10.79 -17.65
N VAL A 23 6.05 10.34 -16.71
CA VAL A 23 5.65 10.09 -15.32
C VAL A 23 5.16 11.38 -14.66
N ASP A 24 5.89 12.48 -14.83
CA ASP A 24 5.52 13.78 -14.26
C ASP A 24 4.20 14.31 -14.82
N ARG A 25 3.99 14.16 -16.13
CA ARG A 25 2.68 14.48 -16.75
C ARG A 25 1.55 13.64 -16.13
N VAL A 26 1.76 12.34 -15.93
CA VAL A 26 0.73 11.50 -15.30
C VAL A 26 0.47 11.93 -13.87
N SER A 27 1.52 12.21 -13.09
CA SER A 27 1.42 12.72 -11.72
C SER A 27 0.61 14.02 -11.66
N GLN A 28 0.93 14.98 -12.53
CA GLN A 28 0.33 16.31 -12.54
C GLN A 28 -1.12 16.33 -13.06
N PHE A 29 -1.43 15.54 -14.09
CA PHE A 29 -2.71 15.62 -14.80
C PHE A 29 -3.75 14.56 -14.38
N THR A 30 -3.37 13.58 -13.56
CA THR A 30 -4.33 12.62 -13.03
C THR A 30 -5.19 13.29 -11.95
N ARG A 31 -6.47 13.52 -12.28
CA ARG A 31 -7.40 14.27 -11.43
C ARG A 31 -8.78 13.62 -11.35
N PHE A 32 -9.47 13.86 -10.25
CA PHE A 32 -10.90 13.60 -10.08
C PHE A 32 -11.62 14.90 -9.69
N GLY A 33 -12.51 15.37 -10.57
CA GLY A 33 -13.11 16.70 -10.44
C GLY A 33 -12.02 17.79 -10.42
N ASN A 34 -11.97 18.56 -9.33
CA ASN A 34 -10.99 19.63 -9.12
C ASN A 34 -9.79 19.20 -8.25
N LYS A 35 -9.68 17.91 -7.92
CA LYS A 35 -8.59 17.37 -7.11
C LYS A 35 -7.59 16.62 -7.97
N ASN A 36 -6.34 17.04 -7.92
CA ASN A 36 -5.24 16.21 -8.41
C ASN A 36 -5.07 15.02 -7.47
N LEU A 37 -4.66 13.87 -8.01
CA LEU A 37 -4.61 12.63 -7.24
C LEU A 37 -3.18 12.16 -6.95
N LEU A 38 -2.25 12.42 -7.87
CA LEU A 38 -0.91 11.81 -7.85
C LEU A 38 0.22 12.84 -7.70
N ASP A 39 -0.12 14.10 -7.38
CA ASP A 39 0.83 15.19 -7.13
C ASP A 39 1.21 15.30 -5.64
N GLY A 40 0.71 14.38 -4.80
CA GLY A 40 0.93 14.37 -3.35
C GLY A 40 -0.02 15.28 -2.55
N SER A 41 -0.84 16.10 -3.20
CA SER A 41 -1.78 17.00 -2.50
C SER A 41 -2.90 16.26 -1.75
N GLN A 42 -3.10 14.98 -2.04
CA GLN A 42 -4.09 14.11 -1.39
C GLN A 42 -3.44 12.97 -0.60
N GLY A 43 -2.15 13.11 -0.25
CA GLY A 43 -1.39 12.13 0.50
C GLY A 43 -0.73 12.73 1.73
N ALA A 44 0.29 12.04 2.23
CA ALA A 44 1.17 12.59 3.23
C ALA A 44 2.37 13.24 2.54
N THR A 45 2.70 14.47 2.95
CA THR A 45 3.90 15.18 2.52
C THR A 45 4.79 15.44 3.72
N GLY A 46 6.09 15.57 3.50
CA GLY A 46 7.02 15.83 4.59
C GLY A 46 8.38 16.27 4.12
N MET A 47 9.18 16.70 5.08
CA MET A 47 10.54 17.18 4.87
C MET A 47 11.38 16.85 6.10
N GLY A 48 12.58 16.33 5.89
CA GLY A 48 13.57 16.20 6.95
C GLY A 48 14.14 17.55 7.36
N GLY A 49 14.59 17.65 8.60
CA GLY A 49 15.10 18.88 9.19
C GLY A 49 16.53 19.24 8.76
N ASN A 50 17.25 18.29 8.14
CA ASN A 50 18.64 18.41 7.72
C ASN A 50 18.90 17.55 6.46
N GLU A 51 20.15 17.50 6.01
CA GLU A 51 20.59 16.74 4.82
C GLU A 51 20.65 15.23 5.07
N GLU A 52 20.79 14.80 6.33
CA GLU A 52 20.89 13.39 6.72
C GLU A 52 19.53 12.69 6.76
N LEU A 53 18.44 13.43 7.01
CA LEU A 53 17.09 12.87 7.07
C LEU A 53 16.31 13.19 5.79
N VAL A 54 15.91 12.14 5.08
CA VAL A 54 15.11 12.24 3.87
C VAL A 54 13.73 11.66 4.12
N PHE A 55 12.70 12.52 4.09
CA PHE A 55 11.30 12.03 4.08
C PHE A 55 11.03 11.25 2.80
N LEU A 56 10.58 10.01 2.95
CA LEU A 56 10.22 9.15 1.82
C LEU A 56 8.71 9.12 1.61
N LYS A 57 7.97 8.64 2.60
CA LYS A 57 6.53 8.46 2.53
C LYS A 57 5.90 8.48 3.91
N ALA A 58 4.59 8.69 3.95
CA ALA A 58 3.80 8.41 5.13
C ALA A 58 2.48 7.73 4.73
N SER A 59 1.91 6.97 5.65
CA SER A 59 0.63 6.31 5.46
C SER A 59 -0.54 7.24 5.79
N ALA A 60 -1.75 6.82 5.45
CA ALA A 60 -2.97 7.50 5.88
C ALA A 60 -3.16 7.56 7.41
N LYS A 61 -2.46 6.70 8.16
CA LYS A 61 -2.53 6.65 9.63
C LYS A 61 -1.53 7.58 10.30
N THR A 62 -0.52 8.08 9.57
CA THR A 62 0.44 9.03 10.13
C THR A 62 -0.26 10.34 10.47
N ILE A 63 -0.13 10.77 11.73
CA ILE A 63 -0.66 12.05 12.21
C ILE A 63 0.31 13.16 11.80
N ALA A 64 -0.24 14.32 11.39
CA ALA A 64 0.57 15.50 11.08
C ALA A 64 1.45 15.90 12.28
N SER A 65 2.71 16.21 12.02
CA SER A 65 3.67 16.55 13.06
C SER A 65 3.39 17.95 13.64
N PRO A 66 3.88 18.25 14.85
CA PRO A 66 4.05 19.62 15.30
C PRO A 66 4.98 20.41 14.37
N LEU A 67 5.06 21.74 14.57
CA LEU A 67 5.99 22.60 13.82
C LEU A 67 7.47 22.25 14.08
N SER A 68 7.78 21.64 15.23
CA SER A 68 9.11 21.11 15.54
C SER A 68 9.45 19.83 14.79
N GLY A 69 8.49 19.20 14.11
CA GLY A 69 8.66 17.86 13.54
C GLY A 69 8.59 16.76 14.60
N TYR A 70 8.74 15.52 14.12
CA TYR A 70 8.96 14.33 14.92
C TYR A 70 10.46 14.07 15.01
N GLU A 71 10.99 13.95 16.24
CA GLU A 71 12.40 13.62 16.45
C GLU A 71 12.70 12.21 15.93
N VAL A 72 13.87 12.03 15.33
CA VAL A 72 14.36 10.73 14.86
C VAL A 72 15.63 10.41 15.64
N ASP A 73 15.62 9.31 16.36
CA ASP A 73 16.77 8.83 17.13
C ASP A 73 17.23 7.50 16.57
N ILE A 74 18.54 7.37 16.33
CA ILE A 74 19.20 6.20 15.76
C ILE A 74 19.91 5.46 16.89
N ASP A 75 19.48 4.23 17.15
CA ASP A 75 20.06 3.35 18.17
C ASP A 75 21.23 2.54 17.58
N GLU A 76 21.06 2.03 16.36
CA GLU A 76 22.10 1.26 15.65
C GLU A 76 22.22 1.72 14.19
N LEU A 77 23.45 1.84 13.71
CA LEU A 77 23.72 2.21 12.32
C LEU A 77 23.54 1.01 11.38
N PRO A 78 23.03 1.24 10.16
CA PRO A 78 22.96 0.19 9.16
C PRO A 78 24.37 -0.23 8.71
N GLN A 79 24.54 -1.50 8.37
CA GLN A 79 25.79 -2.05 7.87
C GLN A 79 25.58 -2.83 6.58
N ARG A 80 26.56 -2.74 5.68
CA ARG A 80 26.66 -3.60 4.49
C ARG A 80 27.28 -4.93 4.89
N ALA A 81 26.88 -6.01 4.23
CA ALA A 81 27.63 -7.26 4.32
C ALA A 81 29.05 -7.01 3.78
N SER A 82 30.07 -7.39 4.53
CA SER A 82 31.46 -7.12 4.16
C SER A 82 32.38 -8.24 4.61
N LEU A 83 33.35 -8.55 3.76
CA LEU A 83 34.51 -9.39 4.01
C LEU A 83 35.74 -8.54 3.74
N ILE A 84 36.62 -8.46 4.73
CA ILE A 84 37.92 -7.78 4.64
C ILE A 84 38.95 -8.77 5.17
N GLU A 85 39.80 -9.27 4.29
CA GLU A 85 40.79 -10.30 4.62
C GLU A 85 42.10 -10.06 3.90
N ASP A 86 43.20 -10.44 4.54
CA ASP A 86 44.52 -10.46 3.94
C ASP A 86 44.55 -11.49 2.79
N LEU A 87 45.16 -11.11 1.68
CA LEU A 87 45.34 -11.95 0.50
C LEU A 87 46.65 -11.59 -0.22
N ASP A 88 47.72 -12.26 0.19
CA ASP A 88 49.01 -12.14 -0.48
C ASP A 88 49.09 -12.99 -1.78
N ASP A 89 50.19 -12.85 -2.52
CA ASP A 89 50.42 -13.59 -3.77
C ASP A 89 50.56 -15.12 -3.56
N GLU A 90 51.01 -15.57 -2.38
CA GLU A 90 51.15 -17.00 -2.05
C GLU A 90 49.78 -17.65 -1.82
N ASP A 91 48.93 -16.98 -1.06
CA ASP A 91 47.56 -17.38 -0.76
C ASP A 91 46.66 -17.28 -1.99
N ALA A 92 46.83 -16.24 -2.80
CA ALA A 92 46.11 -16.11 -4.06
C ALA A 92 46.51 -17.19 -5.07
N SER A 93 47.75 -17.67 -5.08
CA SER A 93 48.24 -18.64 -6.08
C SER A 93 47.41 -19.94 -6.06
N GLY A 94 46.71 -20.26 -7.16
CA GLY A 94 45.84 -21.45 -7.24
C GLY A 94 44.52 -21.35 -6.46
N LEU A 95 44.21 -20.19 -5.87
CA LEU A 95 42.96 -19.92 -5.18
C LEU A 95 41.77 -20.05 -6.14
N GLN A 96 40.67 -20.56 -5.63
CA GLN A 96 39.42 -20.62 -6.33
C GLN A 96 38.28 -20.39 -5.36
N ILE A 97 37.50 -19.36 -5.62
CA ILE A 97 36.32 -19.06 -4.82
C ILE A 97 35.04 -19.24 -5.63
N THR A 98 33.98 -19.56 -4.92
CA THR A 98 32.60 -19.42 -5.37
C THR A 98 31.97 -18.30 -4.55
N LEU A 99 31.31 -17.35 -5.22
CA LEU A 99 30.48 -16.32 -4.59
C LEU A 99 29.04 -16.52 -5.02
N GLU A 100 28.13 -16.40 -4.07
CA GLU A 100 26.69 -16.43 -4.25
C GLU A 100 26.07 -15.23 -3.54
N GLU A 101 25.23 -14.46 -4.24
CA GLU A 101 24.49 -13.30 -3.72
C GLU A 101 23.08 -13.69 -3.27
N GLU A 102 22.39 -12.85 -2.48
CA GLU A 102 21.03 -13.14 -2.00
C GLU A 102 20.01 -13.41 -3.11
N ASP A 103 20.20 -12.81 -4.29
CA ASP A 103 19.34 -12.96 -5.47
C ASP A 103 19.60 -14.27 -6.24
N GLY A 104 20.55 -15.09 -5.78
CA GLY A 104 20.92 -16.39 -6.36
C GLY A 104 21.88 -16.31 -7.54
N ALA A 105 22.48 -15.14 -7.79
CA ALA A 105 23.58 -15.00 -8.74
C ALA A 105 24.82 -15.71 -8.20
N ILE A 106 25.40 -16.63 -8.99
CA ILE A 106 26.56 -17.43 -8.59
C ILE A 106 27.69 -17.25 -9.60
N ILE A 107 28.88 -16.94 -9.10
CA ILE A 107 30.11 -16.92 -9.88
C ILE A 107 31.15 -17.83 -9.26
N ARG A 108 32.04 -18.36 -10.12
CA ARG A 108 33.20 -19.14 -9.69
C ARG A 108 34.43 -18.59 -10.36
N VAL A 109 35.38 -18.12 -9.56
CA VAL A 109 36.59 -17.44 -10.04
C VAL A 109 37.81 -18.23 -9.60
N ARG A 110 38.71 -18.49 -10.55
CA ARG A 110 39.95 -19.23 -10.31
C ARG A 110 41.15 -18.33 -10.59
N ASN A 111 42.10 -18.34 -9.68
CA ASN A 111 43.45 -17.86 -9.90
C ASN A 111 44.35 -19.00 -10.40
N PRO A 112 45.09 -18.84 -11.50
CA PRO A 112 46.13 -19.79 -11.90
C PRO A 112 47.22 -19.94 -10.83
N GLU A 113 47.92 -21.07 -10.82
CA GLU A 113 49.11 -21.23 -9.99
C GLU A 113 50.20 -20.22 -10.39
N GLY A 114 50.81 -19.56 -9.40
CA GLY A 114 51.84 -18.54 -9.56
C GLY A 114 51.33 -17.16 -10.02
N ALA A 115 50.02 -16.95 -10.08
CA ALA A 115 49.44 -15.64 -10.41
C ALA A 115 49.18 -14.80 -9.15
N SER A 116 49.30 -13.47 -9.28
CA SER A 116 49.19 -12.54 -8.17
C SER A 116 47.76 -12.36 -7.61
N ALA A 117 47.68 -11.89 -6.36
CA ALA A 117 46.47 -11.49 -5.67
C ALA A 117 45.76 -10.33 -6.37
N ALA A 118 46.50 -9.28 -6.76
CA ALA A 118 45.96 -8.19 -7.57
C ALA A 118 45.36 -8.70 -8.90
N GLY A 119 45.97 -9.72 -9.51
CA GLY A 119 45.44 -10.35 -10.72
C GLY A 119 44.13 -11.11 -10.44
N PHE A 120 44.03 -11.77 -9.29
CA PHE A 120 42.82 -12.44 -8.84
C PHE A 120 41.69 -11.45 -8.55
N ALA A 121 41.94 -10.40 -7.77
CA ALA A 121 40.95 -9.36 -7.46
C ALA A 121 40.37 -8.74 -8.74
N ASN A 122 41.22 -8.44 -9.72
CA ASN A 122 40.77 -7.94 -11.03
C ASN A 122 39.89 -8.95 -11.80
N ARG A 123 40.18 -10.25 -11.71
CA ARG A 123 39.33 -11.30 -12.30
C ARG A 123 37.99 -11.38 -11.56
N LEU A 124 38.02 -11.28 -10.24
CA LEU A 124 36.85 -11.32 -9.38
C LEU A 124 35.92 -10.14 -9.65
N GLN A 125 36.45 -8.92 -9.64
CA GLN A 125 35.72 -7.70 -9.95
C GLN A 125 35.05 -7.77 -11.33
N LYS A 126 35.76 -8.27 -12.34
CA LYS A 126 35.18 -8.48 -13.69
C LYS A 126 34.07 -9.52 -13.70
N ALA A 127 34.23 -10.62 -12.97
CA ALA A 127 33.23 -11.68 -12.88
C ALA A 127 31.96 -11.17 -12.21
N VAL A 128 32.08 -10.52 -11.05
CA VAL A 128 30.99 -9.84 -10.31
C VAL A 128 30.26 -8.86 -11.21
N PHE A 129 31.01 -7.99 -11.89
CA PHE A 129 30.45 -7.02 -12.83
C PHE A 129 29.71 -7.69 -14.00
N SER A 130 30.30 -8.72 -14.61
CA SER A 130 29.69 -9.42 -15.75
C SER A 130 28.44 -10.22 -15.38
N ALA A 131 28.34 -10.65 -14.12
CA ALA A 131 27.19 -11.34 -13.57
C ALA A 131 26.11 -10.37 -13.04
N ASN A 132 26.35 -9.06 -13.10
CA ASN A 132 25.48 -8.03 -12.53
C ASN A 132 25.20 -8.24 -11.04
N MET A 133 26.19 -8.72 -10.30
CA MET A 133 26.09 -8.86 -8.84
C MET A 133 26.26 -7.50 -8.17
N ASN A 134 25.53 -7.27 -7.08
CA ASN A 134 25.52 -6.06 -6.28
C ASN A 134 26.65 -6.01 -5.25
N LEU A 135 27.82 -6.51 -5.63
CA LEU A 135 29.03 -6.50 -4.81
C LEU A 135 30.04 -5.50 -5.35
N ASP A 136 30.75 -4.83 -4.46
CA ASP A 136 31.94 -4.06 -4.75
C ASP A 136 33.18 -4.85 -4.34
N ILE A 137 34.15 -4.93 -5.26
CA ILE A 137 35.39 -5.66 -5.06
C ILE A 137 36.53 -4.65 -5.11
N ARG A 138 37.26 -4.53 -4.01
CA ARG A 138 38.42 -3.65 -3.87
C ARG A 138 39.61 -4.47 -3.39
N TYR A 139 40.80 -4.11 -3.85
CA TYR A 139 42.03 -4.75 -3.41
C TYR A 139 43.07 -3.67 -3.20
N ASP A 140 43.59 -3.59 -1.97
CA ASP A 140 44.71 -2.73 -1.63
C ASP A 140 46.00 -3.52 -1.82
N ALA A 141 46.87 -3.06 -2.72
CA ALA A 141 48.12 -3.75 -3.01
C ALA A 141 49.23 -3.41 -2.00
N ASP A 142 49.10 -2.31 -1.26
CA ASP A 142 50.09 -1.91 -0.26
C ASP A 142 49.85 -2.67 1.06
N ASP A 143 48.58 -2.90 1.41
CA ASP A 143 48.17 -3.65 2.60
C ASP A 143 47.86 -5.13 2.31
N GLU A 144 47.94 -5.56 1.05
CA GLU A 144 47.61 -6.93 0.59
C GLU A 144 46.19 -7.37 1.01
N GLU A 145 45.24 -6.44 1.07
CA GLU A 145 43.90 -6.66 1.62
C GLU A 145 42.85 -6.78 0.49
N LEU A 146 42.04 -7.84 0.52
CA LEU A 146 40.86 -7.99 -0.34
C LEU A 146 39.60 -7.58 0.42
N THR A 147 38.87 -6.60 -0.13
CA THR A 147 37.53 -6.24 0.33
C THR A 147 36.47 -6.74 -0.65
N ILE A 148 35.48 -7.45 -0.13
CA ILE A 148 34.23 -7.80 -0.82
C ILE A 148 33.09 -7.20 0.00
N GLU A 149 32.35 -6.26 -0.56
CA GLU A 149 31.31 -5.54 0.16
C GLU A 149 30.02 -5.49 -0.64
N HIS A 150 28.89 -5.72 0.01
CA HIS A 150 27.59 -5.53 -0.60
C HIS A 150 27.30 -4.05 -0.78
N ARG A 151 26.71 -3.66 -1.92
CA ARG A 151 26.52 -2.24 -2.24
C ARG A 151 25.29 -1.62 -1.58
N GLU A 152 24.37 -2.44 -1.08
CA GLU A 152 23.22 -2.00 -0.28
C GLU A 152 23.36 -2.43 1.18
N TYR A 153 22.78 -1.61 2.05
CA TYR A 153 22.66 -1.89 3.48
C TYR A 153 21.50 -2.84 3.74
N GLY A 154 21.60 -3.60 4.83
CA GLY A 154 20.47 -4.27 5.44
C GLY A 154 20.69 -5.74 5.73
N PHE A 155 19.83 -6.32 6.57
CA PHE A 155 19.99 -7.69 7.06
C PHE A 155 19.80 -8.75 5.96
N ILE A 156 18.92 -8.46 4.99
CA ILE A 156 18.61 -9.38 3.88
C ILE A 156 19.72 -9.32 2.81
N LYS A 157 20.49 -8.23 2.78
CA LYS A 157 21.54 -7.95 1.80
C LYS A 157 22.83 -8.64 2.22
N GLY A 158 23.30 -9.58 1.41
CA GLY A 158 24.37 -10.47 1.83
C GLY A 158 24.92 -11.35 0.74
N PHE A 159 26.03 -12.02 1.04
CA PHE A 159 26.65 -12.95 0.10
C PHE A 159 27.29 -14.11 0.84
N THR A 160 27.39 -15.22 0.14
CA THR A 160 28.09 -16.42 0.58
C THR A 160 29.37 -16.58 -0.20
N ILE A 161 30.46 -16.87 0.49
CA ILE A 161 31.75 -17.20 -0.11
C ILE A 161 32.13 -18.63 0.23
N THR A 162 32.82 -19.29 -0.70
CA THR A 162 33.41 -20.61 -0.49
C THR A 162 34.78 -20.64 -1.14
N SER A 163 35.82 -20.97 -0.38
CA SER A 163 37.20 -21.10 -0.88
C SER A 163 37.59 -22.57 -1.06
N ASN A 164 38.55 -22.84 -1.93
CA ASN A 164 39.18 -24.17 -2.03
C ASN A 164 40.41 -24.32 -1.13
N LYS A 165 40.84 -23.26 -0.44
CA LYS A 165 41.97 -23.24 0.48
C LYS A 165 41.47 -22.96 1.90
N GLU A 166 42.08 -23.63 2.87
CA GLU A 166 41.83 -23.45 4.31
C GLU A 166 42.61 -22.22 4.79
N GLY A 167 41.98 -21.40 5.64
CA GLY A 167 42.57 -20.16 6.16
C GLY A 167 42.78 -19.04 5.15
N VAL A 168 42.24 -19.16 3.92
CA VAL A 168 42.31 -18.11 2.89
C VAL A 168 40.90 -17.66 2.55
N LEU A 169 40.54 -16.46 3.00
CA LEU A 169 39.22 -15.82 2.94
C LEU A 169 38.10 -16.49 3.76
N VAL A 170 38.27 -17.76 4.11
CA VAL A 170 37.39 -18.54 4.98
C VAL A 170 38.25 -19.45 5.86
N ASP A 171 37.74 -19.79 7.04
CA ASP A 171 38.41 -20.68 7.98
C ASP A 171 38.59 -22.08 7.38
N ASP A 172 37.50 -22.71 6.94
CA ASP A 172 37.47 -24.09 6.46
C ASP A 172 37.34 -24.19 4.93
N ALA A 173 38.23 -24.99 4.31
CA ALA A 173 38.18 -25.21 2.87
C ALA A 173 36.89 -25.92 2.45
N TYR A 174 36.28 -25.44 1.35
CA TYR A 174 35.03 -25.92 0.77
C TYR A 174 33.79 -25.72 1.64
N GLU A 175 33.89 -24.99 2.75
CA GLU A 175 32.74 -24.56 3.52
C GLU A 175 32.23 -23.19 3.05
N SER A 176 30.90 -23.07 3.06
CA SER A 176 30.21 -21.86 2.66
C SER A 176 29.98 -20.97 3.87
N VAL A 177 30.53 -19.76 3.84
CA VAL A 177 30.39 -18.76 4.90
C VAL A 177 29.48 -17.64 4.41
N LEU A 178 28.45 -17.33 5.18
CA LEU A 178 27.47 -16.29 4.88
C LEU A 178 27.83 -14.97 5.59
N PHE A 179 27.90 -13.89 4.82
CA PHE A 179 28.08 -12.52 5.30
C PHE A 179 26.77 -11.76 5.12
N LEU A 180 26.29 -11.13 6.19
CA LEU A 180 25.05 -10.36 6.23
C LEU A 180 25.34 -8.92 6.64
N GLY A 181 24.57 -7.99 6.09
CA GLY A 181 24.49 -6.63 6.60
C GLY A 181 23.63 -6.54 7.86
N ARG A 182 23.32 -5.29 8.24
CA ARG A 182 22.40 -4.97 9.33
C ARG A 182 21.54 -3.80 8.93
N ASP A 183 20.28 -3.86 9.35
CA ASP A 183 19.35 -2.75 9.20
C ASP A 183 19.62 -1.69 10.26
N ILE A 184 19.19 -0.46 9.96
CA ILE A 184 19.16 0.63 10.93
C ILE A 184 18.18 0.32 12.07
N GLU A 185 18.52 0.67 13.30
CA GLU A 185 17.56 0.62 14.43
C GLU A 185 17.35 2.01 15.02
N GLY A 186 16.13 2.30 15.45
CA GLY A 186 15.81 3.60 16.02
C GLY A 186 14.32 3.83 16.27
N THR A 187 13.99 5.07 16.61
CA THR A 187 12.62 5.51 16.90
C THR A 187 12.28 6.80 16.15
N ILE A 188 10.97 7.02 15.98
CA ILE A 188 10.43 8.28 15.45
C ILE A 188 9.40 8.82 16.46
N ASP A 189 9.70 9.98 17.05
CA ASP A 189 8.93 10.66 18.11
C ASP A 189 8.64 9.73 19.31
N ASP A 190 9.69 9.05 19.80
CA ASP A 190 9.66 8.01 20.84
C ASP A 190 8.80 6.77 20.51
N GLU A 191 8.33 6.63 19.27
CA GLU A 191 7.59 5.45 18.83
C GLU A 191 8.51 4.50 18.04
N PRO A 192 8.40 3.17 18.23
CA PRO A 192 9.30 2.21 17.61
C PRO A 192 9.20 2.25 16.09
N ALA A 193 10.36 2.17 15.41
CA ALA A 193 10.43 2.06 13.97
C ALA A 193 11.08 0.73 13.56
N GLU A 194 10.63 0.21 12.43
CA GLU A 194 11.20 -0.96 11.75
C GLU A 194 12.25 -0.47 10.77
N GLY A 195 13.45 -1.05 10.86
CA GLY A 195 14.56 -0.79 9.97
C GLY A 195 14.53 -1.66 8.72
N ASP A 196 14.92 -1.09 7.60
CA ASP A 196 15.20 -1.78 6.34
C ASP A 196 16.33 -1.04 5.63
N GLY A 197 17.55 -1.59 5.68
CA GLY A 197 18.76 -0.91 5.25
C GLY A 197 18.90 0.44 5.95
N VAL A 198 18.87 1.54 5.20
CA VAL A 198 18.97 2.92 5.71
C VAL A 198 17.61 3.55 6.07
N ILE A 199 16.51 2.82 5.87
CA ILE A 199 15.15 3.34 6.01
C ILE A 199 14.59 2.94 7.37
N LEU A 200 14.12 3.93 8.14
CA LEU A 200 13.30 3.72 9.33
C LEU A 200 11.83 3.96 8.99
N THR A 201 10.98 2.97 9.28
CA THR A 201 9.53 3.07 9.10
C THR A 201 8.80 2.88 10.42
N GLY A 202 8.01 3.87 10.86
CA GLY A 202 7.22 3.76 12.09
C GLY A 202 6.25 2.56 12.05
N ALA A 203 6.25 1.76 13.11
CA ALA A 203 5.51 0.50 13.18
C ALA A 203 3.98 0.67 12.96
N TYR A 204 3.32 -0.36 12.42
CA TYR A 204 1.91 -0.32 12.02
C TYR A 204 0.90 0.07 13.12
N ASN A 205 1.25 -0.17 14.37
CA ASN A 205 0.42 0.10 15.56
C ASN A 205 0.81 1.40 16.29
N ASN A 206 1.76 2.17 15.76
CA ASN A 206 2.15 3.45 16.31
C ASN A 206 0.97 4.43 16.28
N ARG A 207 0.89 5.26 17.32
CA ARG A 207 -0.22 6.22 17.46
C ARG A 207 -0.04 7.41 16.54
N LYS A 208 1.18 7.88 16.33
CA LYS A 208 1.49 9.08 15.53
C LYS A 208 2.21 8.72 14.23
N THR A 209 3.19 7.80 14.28
CA THR A 209 4.16 7.58 13.20
C THR A 209 3.90 6.35 12.36
N SER A 210 2.73 5.69 12.48
CA SER A 210 2.42 4.46 11.73
C SER A 210 2.62 4.64 10.23
N GLY A 211 3.57 3.91 9.66
CA GLY A 211 3.92 3.93 8.24
C GLY A 211 4.56 5.23 7.75
N LEU A 212 5.09 6.06 8.65
CA LEU A 212 6.01 7.15 8.32
C LEU A 212 7.39 6.56 8.05
N SER A 213 7.92 6.75 6.85
CA SER A 213 9.24 6.26 6.44
C SER A 213 10.19 7.42 6.18
N VAL A 214 11.39 7.32 6.74
CA VAL A 214 12.50 8.27 6.59
C VAL A 214 13.75 7.49 6.24
N ALA A 215 14.54 7.96 5.29
CA ALA A 215 15.90 7.46 5.07
C ALA A 215 16.88 8.29 5.89
N PHE A 216 17.82 7.61 6.55
CA PHE A 216 18.91 8.23 7.29
C PHE A 216 20.22 8.02 6.53
N LEU A 217 20.87 9.11 6.17
CA LEU A 217 22.13 9.16 5.42
C LEU A 217 23.30 9.66 6.27
N GLY A 218 23.11 9.80 7.58
CA GLY A 218 24.17 10.18 8.52
C GLY A 218 25.05 9.00 8.93
N ASP A 219 26.10 9.30 9.70
CA ASP A 219 27.16 8.36 10.07
C ASP A 219 27.30 8.14 11.59
N SER A 220 26.37 8.68 12.38
CA SER A 220 26.41 8.64 13.84
C SER A 220 25.08 8.25 14.47
N THR A 221 25.15 7.62 15.66
CA THR A 221 23.98 7.27 16.46
C THR A 221 23.54 8.44 17.35
N GLY A 222 22.32 8.33 17.89
CA GLY A 222 21.67 9.35 18.71
C GLY A 222 20.68 10.18 17.88
N ASN A 223 20.51 11.44 18.27
CA ASN A 223 19.51 12.30 17.64
C ASN A 223 19.93 12.72 16.24
N ALA A 224 19.25 12.18 15.23
CA ALA A 224 19.47 12.47 13.81
C ALA A 224 18.75 13.75 13.33
N GLY A 225 17.94 14.38 14.19
CA GLY A 225 17.15 15.57 13.87
C GLY A 225 15.66 15.29 13.87
N SER A 226 14.91 16.02 13.05
CA SER A 226 13.44 15.97 13.05
C SER A 226 12.85 15.85 11.65
N VAL A 227 11.73 15.15 11.50
CA VAL A 227 10.95 15.11 10.24
C VAL A 227 9.59 15.77 10.42
N THR A 228 9.30 16.75 9.57
CA THR A 228 8.00 17.42 9.51
C THR A 228 7.08 16.67 8.56
N VAL A 229 5.83 16.47 8.96
CA VAL A 229 4.82 15.71 8.18
C VAL A 229 3.50 16.45 8.18
N ALA A 230 2.91 16.61 7.00
CA ALA A 230 1.57 17.09 6.80
C ALA A 230 0.71 15.98 6.18
N GLN A 231 -0.50 15.80 6.71
CA GLN A 231 -1.42 14.76 6.28
C GLN A 231 -2.63 15.36 5.56
N HIS A 232 -2.77 15.04 4.27
CA HIS A 232 -3.85 15.51 3.41
C HIS A 232 -4.66 14.36 2.77
N ALA A 233 -4.57 13.16 3.35
CA ALA A 233 -5.32 12.00 2.88
C ALA A 233 -6.81 12.27 2.66
N LEU A 234 -7.36 11.64 1.62
CA LEU A 234 -8.78 11.65 1.32
C LEU A 234 -9.55 10.91 2.41
N LYS A 235 -10.63 11.53 2.88
CA LYS A 235 -11.52 10.95 3.87
C LYS A 235 -12.89 10.72 3.24
N PHE A 236 -13.36 9.48 3.29
CA PHE A 236 -14.67 9.07 2.80
C PHE A 236 -15.51 8.60 3.98
N GLN A 237 -16.68 9.20 4.16
CA GLN A 237 -17.64 8.73 5.14
C GLN A 237 -18.21 7.39 4.70
N SER A 238 -18.05 6.35 5.52
CA SER A 238 -18.51 5.00 5.17
C SER A 238 -19.51 4.41 6.17
N GLY A 239 -19.63 4.98 7.36
CA GLY A 239 -20.61 4.56 8.36
C GLY A 239 -21.59 5.65 8.77
N THR A 240 -22.45 5.30 9.73
CA THR A 240 -23.46 6.22 10.28
C THR A 240 -22.89 7.17 11.33
N ASN A 241 -21.75 6.82 11.93
CA ASN A 241 -21.08 7.66 12.94
C ASN A 241 -20.03 8.55 12.30
N ALA A 242 -19.79 9.74 12.87
CA ALA A 242 -18.84 10.71 12.33
C ALA A 242 -17.40 10.18 12.18
N GLU A 243 -17.02 9.20 13.00
CA GLU A 243 -15.68 8.60 13.02
C GLU A 243 -15.51 7.42 12.05
N ASP A 244 -16.61 6.92 11.45
CA ASP A 244 -16.56 5.78 10.53
C ASP A 244 -16.12 6.25 9.13
N GLN A 245 -14.82 6.52 9.01
CA GLN A 245 -14.20 7.07 7.82
C GLN A 245 -13.18 6.11 7.20
N ILE A 246 -13.21 6.00 5.88
CA ILE A 246 -12.16 5.38 5.09
C ILE A 246 -11.17 6.49 4.75
N VAL A 247 -9.91 6.29 5.13
CA VAL A 247 -8.84 7.26 4.85
C VAL A 247 -7.89 6.66 3.83
N VAL A 248 -7.64 7.40 2.75
CA VAL A 248 -6.76 6.99 1.65
C VAL A 248 -5.74 8.10 1.40
N ALA A 249 -4.47 7.80 1.65
CA ALA A 249 -3.37 8.69 1.27
C ALA A 249 -2.94 8.37 -0.16
N LEU A 250 -2.94 9.38 -1.02
CA LEU A 250 -2.38 9.30 -2.36
C LEU A 250 -1.10 10.12 -2.43
N ASN A 251 0.02 9.45 -2.20
CA ASN A 251 1.33 10.08 -2.20
C ASN A 251 1.73 10.50 -3.63
N SER A 252 2.70 11.41 -3.72
CA SER A 252 3.16 11.90 -5.02
C SER A 252 3.85 10.79 -5.80
N THR A 253 3.55 10.70 -7.10
CA THR A 253 4.28 9.86 -8.05
C THR A 253 5.19 10.70 -8.95
N HIS A 254 5.48 11.95 -8.55
CA HIS A 254 6.36 12.83 -9.30
C HIS A 254 7.81 12.32 -9.24
N SER A 255 8.57 12.50 -10.32
CA SER A 255 9.95 12.02 -10.46
C SER A 255 10.93 12.57 -9.42
N THR A 256 10.61 13.73 -8.83
CA THR A 256 11.39 14.34 -7.74
C THR A 256 11.15 13.69 -6.37
N VAL A 257 10.12 12.85 -6.25
CA VAL A 257 9.74 12.15 -5.01
C VAL A 257 10.02 10.66 -5.12
N LEU A 258 9.89 10.09 -6.31
CA LEU A 258 10.18 8.69 -6.57
C LEU A 258 11.69 8.39 -6.58
N GLY A 259 12.06 7.20 -6.08
CA GLY A 259 13.45 6.74 -6.08
C GLY A 259 14.36 7.49 -5.10
N ARG A 260 13.79 8.10 -4.06
CA ARG A 260 14.55 8.74 -2.96
C ARG A 260 15.03 7.71 -1.96
N GLY A 261 16.09 8.05 -1.22
CA GLY A 261 16.62 7.22 -0.13
C GLY A 261 17.48 6.05 -0.60
N VAL A 262 17.93 6.07 -1.86
CA VAL A 262 18.84 5.06 -2.42
C VAL A 262 20.27 5.56 -2.30
N ASP A 263 21.10 4.83 -1.55
CA ASP A 263 22.53 5.12 -1.48
C ASP A 263 23.22 4.80 -2.82
N ASN A 264 23.93 5.77 -3.37
CA ASN A 264 24.56 5.65 -4.68
C ASN A 264 25.78 6.58 -4.86
N SER A 265 26.73 6.11 -5.65
CA SER A 265 28.00 6.83 -5.89
C SER A 265 27.87 8.01 -6.87
N SER A 266 26.81 8.02 -7.67
CA SER A 266 26.56 9.05 -8.70
C SER A 266 25.90 10.31 -8.15
N GLY A 267 25.49 10.32 -6.88
CA GLY A 267 24.87 11.44 -6.19
C GLY A 267 23.44 11.74 -6.67
N PHE A 268 22.72 10.75 -7.19
CA PHE A 268 21.32 10.91 -7.58
C PHE A 268 20.41 10.86 -6.35
N GLU A 269 19.59 11.88 -6.16
CA GLU A 269 18.65 11.93 -5.03
C GLU A 269 17.28 11.34 -5.37
N ASN A 270 16.92 11.29 -6.66
CA ASN A 270 15.60 10.88 -7.16
C ASN A 270 15.63 10.66 -8.69
N LEU A 271 14.54 10.13 -9.25
CA LEU A 271 14.45 9.81 -10.68
C LEU A 271 14.74 11.01 -11.60
N SER A 272 14.39 12.24 -11.20
CA SER A 272 14.56 13.41 -12.06
C SER A 272 16.03 13.76 -12.36
N GLN A 273 16.96 13.24 -11.56
CA GLN A 273 18.39 13.53 -11.65
C GLN A 273 19.18 12.45 -12.41
N ILE A 274 18.52 11.38 -12.89
CA ILE A 274 19.18 10.25 -13.54
C ILE A 274 19.95 10.70 -14.79
N ARG A 275 21.23 10.30 -14.82
CA ARG A 275 22.12 10.43 -15.97
C ARG A 275 22.62 9.04 -16.37
N LEU A 276 22.93 8.85 -17.64
CA LEU A 276 23.44 7.59 -18.22
C LEU A 276 24.77 7.83 -18.95
N THR A 277 25.58 8.78 -18.49
CA THR A 277 26.81 9.17 -19.20
C THR A 277 28.00 8.26 -18.90
N SER A 278 27.91 7.49 -17.81
CA SER A 278 28.88 6.47 -17.45
C SER A 278 28.18 5.15 -17.08
N THR A 279 28.94 4.06 -17.09
CA THR A 279 28.46 2.75 -16.64
C THR A 279 28.01 2.78 -15.17
N GLN A 280 28.72 3.49 -14.31
CA GLN A 280 28.35 3.61 -12.90
C GLN A 280 27.03 4.35 -12.73
N GLU A 281 26.86 5.46 -13.46
CA GLU A 281 25.60 6.21 -13.48
C GLU A 281 24.43 5.34 -13.98
N ALA A 282 24.65 4.47 -14.96
CA ALA A 282 23.61 3.56 -15.44
C ALA A 282 23.22 2.49 -14.40
N ILE A 283 24.17 1.97 -13.63
CA ILE A 283 23.91 1.02 -12.54
C ILE A 283 23.13 1.71 -11.42
N ASP A 284 23.58 2.88 -10.99
CA ASP A 284 22.90 3.66 -9.94
C ASP A 284 21.49 4.07 -10.39
N ALA A 285 21.30 4.41 -11.67
CA ALA A 285 19.99 4.70 -12.25
C ALA A 285 19.03 3.51 -12.20
N ILE A 286 19.51 2.28 -12.42
CA ILE A 286 18.68 1.07 -12.31
C ILE A 286 18.16 0.93 -10.88
N ARG A 287 19.02 1.08 -9.87
CA ARG A 287 18.59 0.99 -8.46
C ARG A 287 17.53 2.02 -8.10
N LEU A 288 17.70 3.27 -8.55
CA LEU A 288 16.69 4.31 -8.33
C LEU A 288 15.35 3.97 -9.01
N VAL A 289 15.39 3.35 -10.19
CA VAL A 289 14.20 2.88 -10.89
C VAL A 289 13.54 1.72 -10.16
N ASP A 290 14.31 0.76 -9.65
CA ASP A 290 13.79 -0.39 -8.88
C ASP A 290 13.09 0.09 -7.60
N GLU A 291 13.72 0.98 -6.82
CA GLU A 291 13.07 1.58 -5.65
C GLU A 291 11.79 2.34 -6.03
N ALA A 292 11.81 3.10 -7.13
CA ALA A 292 10.60 3.77 -7.60
C ALA A 292 9.49 2.79 -8.02
N LEU A 293 9.84 1.65 -8.62
CA LEU A 293 8.90 0.58 -8.97
C LEU A 293 8.30 -0.07 -7.73
N ASP A 294 9.10 -0.28 -6.68
CA ASP A 294 8.63 -0.83 -5.41
C ASP A 294 7.71 0.16 -4.68
N GLN A 295 8.05 1.45 -4.68
CA GLN A 295 7.17 2.51 -4.17
C GLN A 295 5.82 2.53 -4.90
N LEU A 296 5.82 2.47 -6.22
CA LEU A 296 4.59 2.43 -7.03
C LEU A 296 3.80 1.13 -6.82
N SER A 297 4.48 -0.01 -6.70
CA SER A 297 3.86 -1.31 -6.46
C SER A 297 3.21 -1.37 -5.08
N SER A 298 3.88 -0.85 -4.05
CA SER A 298 3.32 -0.67 -2.72
C SER A 298 2.08 0.24 -2.75
N MET A 299 2.15 1.39 -3.42
CA MET A 299 1.01 2.29 -3.55
C MET A 299 -0.19 1.62 -4.26
N ARG A 300 0.06 0.88 -5.34
CA ARG A 300 -0.97 0.07 -6.02
C ARG A 300 -1.56 -1.02 -5.12
N GLY A 301 -0.71 -1.70 -4.35
CA GLY A 301 -1.13 -2.72 -3.39
C GLY A 301 -2.05 -2.14 -2.31
N GLN A 302 -1.69 -0.97 -1.75
CA GLN A 302 -2.52 -0.26 -0.77
C GLN A 302 -3.88 0.14 -1.35
N LEU A 303 -3.91 0.69 -2.58
CA LEU A 303 -5.17 1.04 -3.24
C LEU A 303 -6.03 -0.17 -3.58
N GLY A 304 -5.41 -1.25 -4.06
CA GLY A 304 -6.10 -2.52 -4.30
C GLY A 304 -6.69 -3.12 -3.02
N SER A 305 -5.97 -3.01 -1.90
CA SER A 305 -6.44 -3.43 -0.58
C SER A 305 -7.67 -2.62 -0.14
N VAL A 306 -7.63 -1.28 -0.25
CA VAL A 306 -8.78 -0.42 0.06
C VAL A 306 -9.98 -0.75 -0.83
N GLN A 307 -9.77 -0.93 -2.13
CA GLN A 307 -10.84 -1.31 -3.06
C GLN A 307 -11.51 -2.63 -2.64
N LYS A 308 -10.73 -3.69 -2.46
CA LYS A 308 -11.24 -5.04 -2.19
C LYS A 308 -11.83 -5.18 -0.78
N HIS A 309 -11.09 -4.77 0.23
CA HIS A 309 -11.47 -5.02 1.63
C HIS A 309 -12.44 -3.99 2.18
N THR A 310 -12.43 -2.78 1.62
CA THR A 310 -13.26 -1.70 2.15
C THR A 310 -14.43 -1.40 1.23
N LEU A 311 -14.17 -0.97 -0.01
CA LEU A 311 -15.25 -0.52 -0.91
C LEU A 311 -16.16 -1.67 -1.34
N GLU A 312 -15.60 -2.76 -1.87
CA GLU A 312 -16.37 -3.90 -2.36
C GLU A 312 -17.14 -4.60 -1.22
N THR A 313 -16.50 -4.74 -0.06
CA THR A 313 -17.14 -5.33 1.12
C THR A 313 -18.29 -4.46 1.63
N ASN A 314 -18.08 -3.14 1.76
CA ASN A 314 -19.14 -2.23 2.19
C ASN A 314 -20.31 -2.18 1.20
N ILE A 315 -20.03 -2.18 -0.12
CA ILE A 315 -21.08 -2.26 -1.14
C ILE A 315 -21.91 -3.54 -0.97
N SER A 316 -21.26 -4.68 -0.74
CA SER A 316 -21.94 -5.96 -0.52
C SER A 316 -22.84 -5.94 0.71
N VAL A 317 -22.34 -5.39 1.83
CA VAL A 317 -23.10 -5.24 3.08
C VAL A 317 -24.29 -4.29 2.90
N LEU A 318 -24.08 -3.14 2.24
CA LEU A 318 -25.13 -2.17 1.97
C LEU A 318 -26.23 -2.74 1.06
N ARG A 319 -25.85 -3.51 0.04
CA ARG A 319 -26.83 -4.17 -0.84
C ARG A 319 -27.69 -5.17 -0.07
N SER A 320 -27.05 -6.02 0.74
CA SER A 320 -27.77 -6.99 1.60
C SER A 320 -28.68 -6.29 2.60
N SER A 321 -28.23 -5.18 3.19
CA SER A 321 -29.03 -4.38 4.12
C SER A 321 -30.22 -3.72 3.42
N ALA A 322 -30.04 -3.19 2.21
CA ALA A 322 -31.12 -2.62 1.41
C ALA A 322 -32.17 -3.67 1.03
N GLU A 323 -31.75 -4.88 0.65
CA GLU A 323 -32.65 -6.01 0.38
C GLU A 323 -33.47 -6.38 1.63
N ASN A 324 -32.81 -6.49 2.79
CA ASN A 324 -33.48 -6.79 4.06
C ASN A 324 -34.46 -5.69 4.49
N LEU A 325 -34.09 -4.42 4.34
CA LEU A 325 -34.98 -3.28 4.64
C LEU A 325 -36.19 -3.25 3.71
N THR A 326 -35.99 -3.52 2.42
CA THR A 326 -37.09 -3.59 1.44
C THR A 326 -38.04 -4.74 1.76
N ALA A 327 -37.52 -5.90 2.19
CA ALA A 327 -38.33 -7.02 2.63
C ALA A 327 -39.12 -6.70 3.91
N ALA A 328 -38.49 -6.04 4.88
CA ALA A 328 -39.15 -5.59 6.11
C ALA A 328 -40.25 -4.55 5.82
N GLU A 329 -39.98 -3.58 4.94
CA GLU A 329 -40.96 -2.59 4.48
C GLU A 329 -42.15 -3.29 3.81
N SER A 330 -41.91 -4.23 2.89
CA SER A 330 -42.98 -5.01 2.25
C SER A 330 -43.81 -5.76 3.27
N SER A 331 -43.18 -6.40 4.25
CA SER A 331 -43.90 -7.14 5.30
C SER A 331 -44.78 -6.24 6.15
N ILE A 332 -44.30 -5.04 6.51
CA ILE A 332 -45.10 -4.05 7.26
C ILE A 332 -46.27 -3.57 6.39
N ARG A 333 -45.98 -3.15 5.15
CA ARG A 333 -47.01 -2.66 4.22
C ARG A 333 -48.09 -3.71 3.95
N ASP A 334 -47.70 -4.96 3.74
CA ASP A 334 -48.63 -6.04 3.45
C ASP A 334 -49.47 -6.39 4.70
N THR A 335 -48.89 -6.31 5.90
CA THR A 335 -49.64 -6.46 7.17
C THR A 335 -50.66 -5.33 7.37
N ASP A 336 -50.25 -4.09 7.13
CA ASP A 336 -51.13 -2.92 7.23
C ASP A 336 -52.25 -2.97 6.19
N MET A 337 -51.94 -3.34 4.94
CA MET A 337 -52.95 -3.56 3.90
C MET A 337 -53.90 -4.69 4.27
N ALA A 338 -53.41 -5.81 4.81
CA ALA A 338 -54.27 -6.91 5.26
C ALA A 338 -55.23 -6.47 6.37
N LEU A 339 -54.76 -5.66 7.33
CA LEU A 339 -55.59 -5.10 8.39
C LEU A 339 -56.66 -4.15 7.84
N GLU A 340 -56.28 -3.24 6.95
CA GLU A 340 -57.23 -2.32 6.30
C GLU A 340 -58.25 -3.04 5.43
N MET A 341 -57.84 -4.08 4.69
CA MET A 341 -58.77 -4.91 3.92
C MET A 341 -59.74 -5.66 4.85
N ALA A 342 -59.27 -6.21 5.96
CA ALA A 342 -60.15 -6.86 6.94
C ALA A 342 -61.17 -5.88 7.53
N ASN A 343 -60.74 -4.66 7.87
CA ASN A 343 -61.63 -3.60 8.35
C ASN A 343 -62.62 -3.15 7.29
N PHE A 344 -62.17 -2.97 6.04
CA PHE A 344 -63.01 -2.63 4.90
C PHE A 344 -64.08 -3.69 4.66
N THR A 345 -63.70 -4.96 4.57
CA THR A 345 -64.64 -6.08 4.41
C THR A 345 -65.61 -6.19 5.58
N LYS A 346 -65.14 -6.03 6.83
CA LYS A 346 -66.02 -5.98 8.00
C LYS A 346 -67.05 -4.87 7.89
N ASN A 347 -66.62 -3.66 7.52
CA ASN A 347 -67.52 -2.52 7.36
C ASN A 347 -68.52 -2.74 6.22
N GLN A 348 -68.10 -3.34 5.10
CA GLN A 348 -68.99 -3.70 4.00
C GLN A 348 -70.03 -4.76 4.43
N ILE A 349 -69.63 -5.79 5.18
CA ILE A 349 -70.58 -6.78 5.71
C ILE A 349 -71.57 -6.10 6.66
N ILE A 350 -71.11 -5.18 7.52
CA ILE A 350 -71.99 -4.41 8.42
C ILE A 350 -72.99 -3.56 7.63
N THR A 351 -72.57 -2.88 6.56
CA THR A 351 -73.47 -2.05 5.75
C THR A 351 -74.49 -2.90 4.98
N GLU A 352 -74.08 -4.03 4.40
CA GLU A 352 -74.98 -4.98 3.74
C GLU A 352 -75.96 -5.63 4.73
N ALA A 353 -75.47 -6.05 5.92
CA ALA A 353 -76.31 -6.61 6.98
C ALA A 353 -77.28 -5.58 7.55
N ALA A 354 -76.87 -4.32 7.72
CA ALA A 354 -77.76 -3.24 8.13
C ALA A 354 -78.86 -3.00 7.09
N ALA A 355 -78.54 -3.00 5.80
CA ALA A 355 -79.51 -2.88 4.72
C ALA A 355 -80.50 -4.07 4.70
N ALA A 356 -80.02 -5.30 4.85
CA ALA A 356 -80.85 -6.50 4.94
C ALA A 356 -81.74 -6.50 6.20
N ALA A 357 -81.21 -6.09 7.35
CA ALA A 357 -81.96 -5.96 8.59
C ALA A 357 -83.08 -4.91 8.46
N VAL A 358 -82.81 -3.76 7.83
CA VAL A 358 -83.83 -2.75 7.50
C VAL A 358 -84.89 -3.32 6.56
N ALA A 359 -84.48 -4.04 5.51
CA ALA A 359 -85.41 -4.68 4.58
C ALA A 359 -86.31 -5.72 5.29
N GLN A 360 -85.74 -6.52 6.20
CA GLN A 360 -86.49 -7.50 7.00
C GLN A 360 -87.42 -6.83 8.03
N ALA A 361 -86.99 -5.77 8.70
CA ALA A 361 -87.84 -4.99 9.60
C ALA A 361 -89.04 -4.39 8.85
N ASN A 362 -88.84 -3.87 7.64
CA ASN A 362 -89.91 -3.38 6.77
C ASN A 362 -90.90 -4.49 6.38
N GLN A 363 -90.42 -5.69 6.03
CA GLN A 363 -91.30 -6.84 5.72
C GLN A 363 -92.05 -7.35 6.95
N THR A 364 -91.42 -7.37 8.12
CA THR A 364 -92.03 -7.82 9.37
C THR A 364 -93.13 -6.85 9.80
N THR A 365 -92.89 -5.53 9.68
CA THR A 365 -93.89 -4.48 9.88
C THR A 365 -95.09 -4.67 8.95
N THR A 366 -94.83 -5.01 7.68
CA THR A 366 -95.89 -5.31 6.69
C THR A 366 -96.67 -6.60 7.03
N ARG A 367 -96.02 -7.64 7.58
CA ARG A 367 -96.69 -8.86 8.06
C ARG A 367 -97.54 -8.60 9.30
N VAL A 368 -97.09 -7.77 10.24
CA VAL A 368 -97.88 -7.36 11.42
C VAL A 368 -99.11 -6.57 10.99
N LEU A 369 -98.97 -5.64 10.03
CA LEU A 369 -100.12 -4.96 9.44
C LEU A 369 -101.10 -5.95 8.80
N ARG A 370 -100.60 -6.94 8.04
CA ARG A 370 -101.47 -8.01 7.50
C ARG A 370 -102.16 -8.83 8.59
N LEU A 371 -101.52 -9.12 9.73
CA LEU A 371 -102.15 -9.84 10.84
C LEU A 371 -103.20 -8.98 11.57
N LEU A 372 -102.95 -7.68 11.74
CA LEU A 372 -103.91 -6.73 12.32
C LEU A 372 -105.14 -6.53 11.42
N PHE A 373 -104.97 -6.49 10.10
CA PHE A 373 -106.09 -6.38 9.16
C PHE A 373 -106.82 -7.71 8.92
N ASN A 374 -106.14 -8.87 9.02
CA ASN A 374 -106.76 -10.17 8.78
C ASN A 374 -107.43 -10.78 10.03
N HIS A 375 -107.22 -10.22 11.22
CA HIS A 375 -107.98 -10.58 12.43
C HIS A 375 -109.33 -9.83 12.56
N ASN A 376 -109.65 -8.90 11.65
CA ASN A 376 -110.90 -8.13 11.69
C ASN A 376 -111.90 -8.53 10.58
N GLY A 377 -111.86 -9.81 10.21
CA GLY A 377 -112.62 -10.36 9.09
C GLY A 377 -113.54 -11.51 9.47
N GLN A 378 -114.25 -11.46 10.60
CA GLN A 378 -115.53 -12.15 10.72
C GLN A 378 -116.56 -11.34 11.53
N ASN A 379 -117.72 -11.22 10.87
CA ASN A 379 -119.04 -10.87 11.38
C ASN A 379 -119.47 -9.40 11.38
N HIS A 380 -120.41 -9.17 10.45
CA HIS A 380 -121.76 -8.62 10.72
C HIS A 380 -121.97 -7.11 10.52
N TRP A 381 -122.52 -6.73 9.35
CA TRP A 381 -123.95 -6.42 9.15
C TRP A 381 -124.16 -5.54 7.91
N SER A 382 -124.95 -6.06 6.97
CA SER A 382 -125.78 -5.31 6.05
C SER A 382 -126.79 -4.45 6.82
N PHE A 383 -126.88 -3.14 6.57
CA PHE A 383 -128.17 -2.44 6.55
C PHE A 383 -128.11 -1.02 5.96
N PHE A 384 -129.12 -0.74 5.14
CA PHE A 384 -129.61 0.53 4.59
C PHE A 384 -129.07 1.05 3.25
N ALA A 385 -129.88 0.72 2.23
CA ALA A 385 -130.10 1.43 1.00
C ALA A 385 -131.01 2.68 1.19
N HIS A 386 -130.97 3.56 0.18
CA HIS A 386 -131.84 4.71 -0.15
C HIS A 386 -131.57 6.05 0.56
N HIS A 387 -130.86 6.96 -0.13
CA HIS A 387 -131.47 7.98 -1.01
C HIS A 387 -130.52 8.30 -2.17
#